data_AF-A6G0M3-F1
#
_entry.id   AF-A6G0M3-F1
#
_cell.length_a   1.000
_cell.length_b   1.000
_cell.length_c   1.000
_cell.angle_alpha   90.00
_cell.angle_beta   90.00
_cell.angle_gamma   90.00
#
_symmetry.space_group_name_H-M   'P 1'
#
loop_
_entity.id
_entity.type
_entity.pdbx_description
1 polymer ?
#
loop_
_entity_poly.entity_id
_entity_poly.type
_entity_poly.pdbx_seq_one_letter_code
_entity_poly.pdbx_strand_id
1 'polypeptide(L)'
;MESLHTLSFGFVQDVFLLVHKTPLPNQEEWARMMQVVRERETLAGVLVIARDARPGPDMRKEVQAVTRKFGCKTAVITDSVVAKGVMVAMTWLNIPIGGFRTDELDDAIRYLDYEPHADALRNAIEPFLDRSVSGTL
;
A
#
# COMPACT_ATOMS: atom_id res chain seq x y z
N MET A 1 13.46 -2.88 3.42
CA MET A 1 12.39 -1.89 3.59
C MET A 1 12.92 -0.75 4.45
N GLU A 2 12.63 0.49 4.06
CA GLU A 2 12.87 1.67 4.87
C GLU A 2 11.72 1.83 5.89
N SER A 3 12.05 2.21 7.11
CA SER A 3 11.06 2.40 8.18
C SER A 3 11.23 3.79 8.78
N LEU A 4 10.19 4.60 8.61
CA LEU A 4 10.05 5.95 9.17
C LEU A 4 9.04 5.95 10.33
N HIS A 5 8.70 7.13 10.84
CA HIS A 5 7.82 7.28 12.00
C HIS A 5 6.39 6.85 11.66
N THR A 6 5.84 7.34 10.54
CA THR A 6 4.45 7.10 10.13
C THR A 6 4.29 6.11 8.99
N LEU A 7 5.37 5.81 8.27
CA LEU A 7 5.39 4.87 7.15
C LEU A 7 6.50 3.82 7.29
N SER A 8 6.26 2.63 6.74
CA SER A 8 7.34 1.74 6.29
C SER A 8 7.09 1.37 4.85
N PHE A 9 8.13 1.40 4.03
CA PHE A 9 7.98 1.12 2.62
C PHE A 9 9.23 0.48 2.01
N GLY A 10 9.09 -0.06 0.80
CA GLY A 10 10.20 -0.59 0.05
C GLY A 10 9.71 -1.47 -1.09
N PHE A 11 10.64 -2.13 -1.74
CA PHE A 11 10.32 -3.06 -2.83
C PHE A 11 10.57 -4.48 -2.41
N VAL A 12 9.67 -5.36 -2.82
CA VAL A 12 9.94 -6.78 -2.98
C VAL A 12 9.91 -7.03 -4.47
N GLN A 13 11.09 -7.19 -5.06
CA GLN A 13 11.26 -7.23 -6.51
C GLN A 13 10.63 -5.97 -7.18
N ASP A 14 9.56 -6.14 -7.95
CA ASP A 14 8.85 -5.04 -8.64
C ASP A 14 7.52 -4.64 -7.99
N VAL A 15 7.21 -5.18 -6.81
CA VAL A 15 6.03 -4.76 -6.03
C VAL A 15 6.48 -3.78 -4.96
N PHE A 16 5.82 -2.63 -4.92
CA PHE A 16 6.02 -1.64 -3.87
C PHE A 16 5.16 -2.00 -2.65
N LEU A 17 5.81 -2.18 -1.52
CA LEU A 17 5.17 -2.37 -0.22
C LEU A 17 5.07 -1.04 0.50
N LEU A 18 3.89 -0.75 1.03
CA LEU A 18 3.61 0.40 1.87
C LEU A 18 2.84 -0.02 3.12
N VAL A 19 3.32 0.37 4.29
CA VAL A 19 2.66 0.16 5.57
C VAL A 19 2.41 1.50 6.21
N HIS A 20 1.13 1.85 6.39
CA HIS A 20 0.73 2.98 7.18
C HIS A 20 0.75 2.61 8.67
N LYS A 21 1.53 3.35 9.44
CA LYS A 21 1.54 3.28 10.90
C LYS A 21 0.57 4.32 11.48
N THR A 22 0.44 4.31 12.79
CA THR A 22 -0.23 5.37 13.55
C THR A 22 0.85 6.20 14.23
N PRO A 23 0.83 7.54 14.13
CA PRO A 23 -0.20 8.41 13.51
C PRO A 23 -0.13 8.48 11.97
N LEU A 24 -1.12 9.15 11.36
CA LEU A 24 -1.25 9.35 9.91
C LEU A 24 0.05 9.88 9.26
N PRO A 25 0.32 9.53 7.98
CA PRO A 25 1.52 9.97 7.29
C PRO A 25 1.66 11.48 7.23
N ASN A 26 2.83 11.98 7.64
CA ASN A 26 3.18 13.38 7.43
C ASN A 26 3.65 13.62 5.97
N GLN A 27 3.67 14.89 5.57
CA GLN A 27 3.98 15.28 4.19
C GLN A 27 5.42 14.97 3.78
N GLU A 28 6.37 15.04 4.71
CA GLU A 28 7.80 14.80 4.42
C GLU A 28 8.06 13.32 4.11
N GLU A 29 7.53 12.42 4.94
CA GLU A 29 7.64 10.98 4.72
C GLU A 29 6.95 10.56 3.43
N TRP A 30 5.80 11.16 3.12
CA TRP A 30 5.09 10.94 1.87
C TRP A 30 5.91 11.38 0.66
N ALA A 31 6.47 12.59 0.70
CA ALA A 31 7.30 13.11 -0.40
C ALA A 31 8.53 12.22 -0.65
N ARG A 32 9.18 11.76 0.43
CA ARG A 32 10.32 10.85 0.36
C ARG A 32 9.94 9.50 -0.26
N MET A 33 8.83 8.91 0.18
CA MET A 33 8.28 7.69 -0.39
C MET A 33 7.97 7.85 -1.89
N MET A 34 7.34 8.96 -2.27
CA MET A 34 6.98 9.24 -3.66
C MET A 34 8.21 9.46 -4.55
N GLN A 35 9.27 10.07 -4.03
CA GLN A 35 10.54 10.17 -4.76
C GLN A 35 11.08 8.79 -5.11
N VAL A 36 11.15 7.89 -4.13
CA VAL A 36 11.63 6.51 -4.32
C VAL A 36 10.80 5.75 -5.36
N VAL A 37 9.47 5.91 -5.36
CA VAL A 37 8.60 5.29 -6.37
C VAL A 37 8.81 5.89 -7.75
N ARG A 38 8.99 7.21 -7.86
CA ARG A 38 9.15 7.91 -9.14
C ARG A 38 10.46 7.58 -9.84
N GLU A 39 11.51 7.27 -9.08
CA GLU A 39 12.84 6.88 -9.59
C GLU A 39 12.84 5.46 -10.21
N ARG A 40 11.77 4.68 -10.05
CA ARG A 40 11.64 3.37 -10.69
C ARG A 40 11.33 3.46 -12.18
N GLU A 41 11.91 2.54 -12.93
CA GLU A 41 11.57 2.26 -14.32
C GLU A 41 10.31 1.39 -14.43
N THR A 42 10.18 0.39 -13.55
CA THR A 42 9.07 -0.56 -13.53
C THR A 42 8.43 -0.67 -12.14
N LEU A 43 7.14 -0.97 -12.13
CA LEU A 43 6.34 -1.25 -10.95
C LEU A 43 5.20 -2.20 -11.34
N ALA A 44 5.25 -3.44 -10.88
CA ALA A 44 4.25 -4.46 -11.18
C ALA A 44 2.95 -4.24 -10.38
N GLY A 45 3.07 -3.78 -9.14
CA GLY A 45 1.95 -3.60 -8.24
C GLY A 45 2.31 -2.82 -7.00
N VAL A 46 1.29 -2.38 -6.28
CA VAL A 46 1.41 -1.74 -4.97
C VAL A 46 0.62 -2.54 -3.96
N LEU A 47 1.24 -2.95 -2.86
CA LEU A 47 0.58 -3.60 -1.74
C LEU A 47 0.64 -2.67 -0.53
N VAL A 48 -0.53 -2.28 -0.04
CA VAL A 48 -0.69 -1.34 1.07
C VAL A 48 -1.27 -2.05 2.27
N ILE A 49 -0.67 -1.87 3.45
CA ILE A 49 -1.30 -2.20 4.72
C ILE A 49 -1.76 -0.88 5.35
N ALA A 50 -3.07 -0.75 5.58
CA ALA A 50 -3.65 0.48 6.10
C ALA A 50 -4.67 0.21 7.22
N ARG A 51 -4.58 0.94 8.34
CA ARG A 51 -5.66 1.03 9.32
C ARG A 51 -6.50 2.27 9.09
N ASP A 52 -5.92 3.44 9.36
CA ASP A 52 -6.67 4.70 9.36
C ASP A 52 -6.21 5.65 8.25
N ALA A 53 -5.50 5.15 7.25
CA ALA A 53 -4.91 5.97 6.19
C ALA A 53 -5.99 6.79 5.45
N ARG A 54 -5.79 8.11 5.42
CA ARG A 54 -6.67 9.07 4.76
C ARG A 54 -5.83 10.02 3.89
N PRO A 55 -5.43 9.62 2.67
CA PRO A 55 -4.69 10.50 1.78
C PRO A 55 -5.53 11.73 1.45
N GLY A 56 -4.94 12.91 1.63
CA GLY A 56 -5.53 14.18 1.22
C GLY A 56 -5.65 14.31 -0.30
N PRO A 57 -6.35 15.34 -0.81
CA PRO A 57 -6.54 15.53 -2.25
C PRO A 57 -5.25 15.51 -3.08
N ASP A 58 -4.17 16.14 -2.59
CA ASP A 58 -2.90 16.20 -3.33
C ASP A 58 -2.16 14.86 -3.32
N MET A 59 -2.17 14.14 -2.20
CA MET A 59 -1.66 12.78 -2.11
C MET A 59 -2.40 11.85 -3.10
N ARG A 60 -3.73 11.99 -3.24
CA ARG A 60 -4.51 11.21 -4.21
C ARG A 60 -4.12 11.50 -5.66
N LYS A 61 -3.82 12.77 -6.01
CA LYS A 61 -3.31 13.12 -7.34
C LYS A 61 -1.96 12.46 -7.64
N GLU A 62 -1.08 12.40 -6.64
CA GLU A 62 0.22 11.75 -6.81
C GLU A 62 0.10 10.23 -7.00
N VAL A 63 -0.77 9.57 -6.24
CA VAL A 63 -1.07 8.15 -6.45
C VAL A 63 -1.67 7.93 -7.83
N GLN A 64 -2.56 8.81 -8.30
CA GLN A 64 -3.09 8.73 -9.66
C GLN A 64 -1.98 8.86 -10.72
N ALA A 65 -1.03 9.79 -10.52
CA ALA A 65 0.10 9.97 -11.44
C ALA A 65 1.00 8.73 -11.50
N VAL A 66 1.31 8.13 -10.35
CA VAL A 66 2.07 6.85 -10.27
C VAL A 66 1.31 5.74 -10.98
N THR A 67 0.03 5.59 -10.69
CA THR A 67 -0.83 4.57 -11.31
C THR A 67 -0.86 4.72 -12.83
N ARG A 68 -0.98 5.95 -13.34
CA ARG A 68 -0.95 6.22 -14.79
C ARG A 68 0.41 5.95 -15.42
N LYS A 69 1.51 6.28 -14.72
CA LYS A 69 2.87 6.05 -15.21
C LYS A 69 3.12 4.55 -15.42
N PHE A 70 2.72 3.73 -14.46
CA PHE A 70 3.09 2.31 -14.44
C PHE A 70 1.99 1.35 -14.89
N GLY A 71 0.72 1.79 -14.91
CA GLY A 71 -0.42 0.93 -15.23
C GLY A 71 -0.66 -0.17 -14.19
N CYS A 72 -0.12 -0.03 -12.97
CA CYS A 72 -0.12 -1.07 -11.95
C CYS A 72 -1.40 -1.11 -11.11
N LYS A 73 -1.71 -2.29 -10.56
CA LYS A 73 -2.79 -2.48 -9.58
C LYS A 73 -2.34 -2.13 -8.17
N THR A 74 -3.28 -1.72 -7.32
CA THR A 74 -3.06 -1.52 -5.88
C THR A 74 -3.91 -2.48 -5.07
N ALA A 75 -3.30 -3.32 -4.25
CA ALA A 75 -3.99 -4.13 -3.26
C ALA A 75 -3.86 -3.47 -1.88
N VAL A 76 -4.97 -3.36 -1.15
CA VAL A 76 -4.99 -2.78 0.19
C VAL A 76 -5.46 -3.84 1.18
N ILE A 77 -4.59 -4.21 2.11
CA ILE A 77 -4.91 -5.02 3.28
C ILE A 77 -5.43 -4.09 4.39
N THR A 78 -6.70 -4.22 4.75
CA THR A 78 -7.33 -3.41 5.79
C THR A 78 -8.59 -4.03 6.38
N ASP A 79 -8.73 -3.96 7.70
CA ASP A 79 -9.99 -4.23 8.40
C ASP A 79 -10.80 -2.94 8.69
N SER A 80 -10.31 -1.77 8.27
CA SER A 80 -10.94 -0.49 8.57
C SER A 80 -12.02 -0.10 7.56
N VAL A 81 -13.21 0.19 8.08
CA VAL A 81 -14.34 0.74 7.31
C VAL A 81 -13.96 2.08 6.66
N VAL A 82 -13.15 2.88 7.35
CA VAL A 82 -12.69 4.18 6.85
C VAL A 82 -11.78 4.01 5.62
N ALA A 83 -10.81 3.10 5.70
CA ALA A 83 -9.91 2.82 4.59
C ALA A 83 -10.68 2.30 3.37
N LYS A 84 -11.69 1.45 3.59
CA LYS A 84 -12.61 1.01 2.51
C LYS A 84 -13.34 2.18 1.85
N GLY A 85 -13.78 3.18 2.61
CA GLY A 85 -14.38 4.40 2.06
C GLY A 85 -13.39 5.22 1.20
N VAL A 86 -12.12 5.32 1.61
CA VAL A 86 -11.07 5.95 0.80
C VAL A 86 -10.86 5.19 -0.51
N MET A 87 -10.86 3.86 -0.47
CA MET A 87 -10.70 3.05 -1.68
C MET A 87 -11.80 3.31 -2.71
N VAL A 88 -13.06 3.47 -2.27
CA VAL A 88 -14.16 3.87 -3.15
C VAL A 88 -13.90 5.24 -3.79
N ALA A 89 -13.33 6.20 -3.05
CA ALA A 89 -12.95 7.48 -3.65
C ALA A 89 -11.80 7.34 -4.68
N MET A 90 -10.91 6.36 -4.51
CA MET A 90 -9.82 6.09 -5.45
C MET A 90 -10.31 5.43 -6.74
N THR A 91 -11.36 4.60 -6.70
CA THR A 91 -11.95 4.02 -7.92
C THR A 91 -12.57 5.11 -8.81
N TRP A 92 -13.13 6.17 -8.24
CA TRP A 92 -13.59 7.35 -9.01
C TRP A 92 -12.45 8.07 -9.76
N LEU A 93 -11.19 7.84 -9.37
CA LEU A 93 -10.01 8.38 -10.05
C LEU A 93 -9.44 7.41 -11.09
N ASN A 94 -10.16 6.33 -11.42
CA ASN A 94 -9.75 5.23 -12.30
C ASN A 94 -8.48 4.51 -11.81
N ILE A 95 -8.29 4.41 -10.49
CA ILE A 95 -7.18 3.66 -9.90
C ILE A 95 -7.65 2.21 -9.68
N PRO A 96 -7.03 1.20 -10.29
CA PRO A 96 -7.41 -0.20 -10.12
C PRO A 96 -6.98 -0.69 -8.73
N ILE A 97 -7.90 -0.57 -7.77
CA ILE A 97 -7.66 -0.85 -6.36
C ILE A 97 -8.56 -1.99 -5.84
N GLY A 98 -7.94 -2.97 -5.19
CA GLY A 98 -8.61 -4.12 -4.56
C GLY A 98 -8.44 -4.08 -3.05
N GLY A 99 -9.49 -4.41 -2.29
CA GLY A 99 -9.49 -4.38 -0.82
C GLY A 99 -9.62 -5.77 -0.25
N PHE A 100 -8.76 -6.09 0.70
CA PHE A 100 -8.61 -7.41 1.26
C PHE A 100 -8.46 -7.31 2.78
N ARG A 101 -8.93 -8.33 3.49
CA ARG A 101 -8.70 -8.51 4.92
C ARG A 101 -7.32 -9.09 5.17
N THR A 102 -6.89 -9.06 6.44
CA THR A 102 -5.61 -9.61 6.88
C THR A 102 -5.47 -11.11 6.54
N ASP A 103 -6.57 -11.86 6.61
CA ASP A 103 -6.64 -13.29 6.26
C ASP A 103 -6.75 -13.56 4.74
N GLU A 104 -6.89 -12.51 3.92
CA GLU A 104 -7.04 -12.59 2.46
C GLU A 104 -5.74 -12.18 1.72
N LEU A 105 -4.58 -12.27 2.39
CA LEU A 105 -3.29 -11.90 1.79
C LEU A 105 -3.03 -12.61 0.46
N ASP A 106 -3.34 -13.90 0.38
CA ASP A 106 -3.11 -14.68 -0.83
C ASP A 106 -3.98 -14.21 -2.00
N ASP A 107 -5.19 -13.75 -1.71
CA ASP A 107 -6.08 -13.17 -2.71
C ASP A 107 -5.59 -11.79 -3.16
N ALA A 108 -5.00 -11.01 -2.25
CA ALA A 108 -4.35 -9.75 -2.57
C ALA A 108 -3.14 -9.94 -3.49
N ILE A 109 -2.30 -10.95 -3.23
CA ILE A 109 -1.14 -11.30 -4.07
C ILE A 109 -1.60 -11.74 -5.46
N ARG A 110 -2.64 -12.59 -5.54
CA ARG A 110 -3.24 -13.01 -6.80
C ARG A 110 -3.84 -11.85 -7.57
N TYR A 111 -4.50 -10.92 -6.89
CA TYR A 111 -5.04 -9.72 -7.54
C TYR A 111 -3.95 -8.88 -8.21
N LEU A 112 -2.76 -8.82 -7.62
CA LEU A 112 -1.58 -8.16 -8.18
C LEU A 112 -0.88 -8.96 -9.29
N ASP A 113 -1.37 -10.15 -9.65
CA ASP A 113 -0.77 -11.08 -10.60
C ASP A 113 0.71 -11.41 -10.23
N TYR A 114 0.99 -11.60 -8.93
CA TYR A 114 2.35 -11.72 -8.39
C TYR A 114 2.66 -13.05 -7.67
N GLU A 115 1.93 -14.11 -7.98
CA GLU A 115 2.09 -15.44 -7.39
C GLU A 115 3.50 -16.05 -7.47
N PRO A 116 4.30 -15.87 -8.55
CA PRO A 116 5.65 -16.43 -8.62
C PRO A 116 6.60 -15.96 -7.51
N HIS A 117 6.26 -14.87 -6.83
CA HIS A 117 7.03 -14.29 -5.74
C HIS A 117 6.20 -14.15 -4.45
N ALA A 118 5.11 -14.93 -4.32
CA ALA A 118 4.21 -14.87 -3.18
C ALA A 118 4.94 -15.03 -1.84
N ASP A 119 5.88 -15.97 -1.73
CA ASP A 119 6.62 -16.21 -0.48
C ASP A 119 7.51 -15.04 -0.09
N ALA A 120 8.14 -14.37 -1.05
CA ALA A 120 8.93 -13.18 -0.80
C ALA A 120 8.05 -12.02 -0.30
N LEU A 121 6.86 -11.87 -0.88
CA LEU A 121 5.87 -10.91 -0.39
C LEU A 121 5.41 -11.26 1.02
N ARG A 122 4.96 -12.49 1.26
CA ARG A 122 4.51 -12.96 2.59
C ARG A 122 5.56 -12.69 3.67
N ASN A 123 6.80 -13.14 3.46
CA ASN A 123 7.88 -12.94 4.42
C ASN A 123 8.15 -11.45 4.71
N ALA A 124 7.99 -10.58 3.70
CA ALA A 124 8.17 -9.16 3.88
C ALA A 124 7.01 -8.50 4.64
N ILE A 125 5.77 -9.01 4.49
CA ILE A 125 4.60 -8.36 5.10
C ILE A 125 4.21 -8.93 6.47
N GLU A 126 4.51 -10.21 6.73
CA GLU A 126 4.13 -10.93 7.94
C GLU A 126 4.45 -10.16 9.24
N PRO A 127 5.63 -9.53 9.40
CA PRO A 127 5.92 -8.74 10.62
C PRO A 127 4.97 -7.56 10.85
N PHE A 128 4.28 -7.09 9.81
CA PHE A 128 3.35 -5.96 9.86
C PHE A 128 1.90 -6.39 10.01
N LEU A 129 1.56 -7.65 9.71
CA LEU A 129 0.22 -8.21 9.95
C LEU A 129 0.02 -8.52 11.43
N ASP A 130 1.00 -9.11 12.11
CA ASP A 130 0.86 -9.46 13.55
C ASP A 130 0.86 -8.23 14.45
N ARG A 131 1.72 -7.25 14.13
CA ARG A 131 1.74 -5.95 14.81
C ARG A 131 0.50 -5.10 14.50
N SER A 132 -0.34 -5.56 13.56
CA SER A 132 -1.66 -5.00 13.33
C SER A 132 -2.71 -5.44 14.38
N VAL A 133 -2.42 -6.41 15.26
CA VAL A 133 -3.38 -6.89 16.27
C VAL A 133 -3.22 -6.20 17.64
N SER A 134 -2.03 -5.71 18.01
CA SER A 134 -1.76 -5.23 19.38
C SER A 134 -2.08 -3.76 19.67
N GLY A 135 -3.12 -3.21 19.05
CA GLY A 135 -3.57 -1.83 19.26
C GLY A 135 -4.75 -1.67 20.22
N THR A 136 -4.88 -2.55 21.22
CA THR A 136 -5.94 -2.46 22.24
C THR A 136 -5.35 -2.58 23.63
N LEU A 137 -5.01 -1.43 24.22
CA LEU A 137 -5.18 -1.13 25.64
C LEU A 137 -5.51 0.36 25.78
#